data_AF-A0A956EVF6-F1
#
_entry.id   AF-A0A956EVF6-F1
#
_cell.length_a   1.000
_cell.length_b   1.000
_cell.length_c   1.000
_cell.angle_alpha   90.00
_cell.angle_beta   90.00
_cell.angle_gamma   90.00
#
_symmetry.space_group_name_H-M   'P 1'
#
loop_
_entity.id
_entity.type
_entity.pdbx_description
1 polymer ?
#
loop_
_entity_poly.entity_id
_entity_poly.type
_entity_poly.pdbx_seq_one_letter_code
_entity_poly.pdbx_strand_id
1 'polypeptide(L)'
;MGSVQSHTLLALVRAEELGLTEATHLAVSNIDPLLRGRVKRNMGKALATARADLLEATPEHVLQAAFLQLHPRGKDVDIQDPVAVSNAFAELRSSAEVPRSSTRAPSLVVFVGLALLVLATAGIVIYKKYNPTPEDAFLATPLGKALDKPLTGFVVAIDKAQDTKPFTDELLSPAVQKQTGDDAYNRLSDVVSASIAMSKTKPTEELYLDYNKKLNALNLAFTDAKVPAFLYAYLETTNDGLSSNWLMAYVVRRRFSVKIGSQELKVMWGKRIDRLNFNMTATGLLSPGHDFVMLPIEYNEYYFLDRLLLPSGTNGTLGLDIGRDNNEAVLTAGRKAAPLVFEEIVNNSEFSQDDAEFVANELKRRDLGIQALRRKNYRLRGDVTLRMPEALVEQLDEINDPDAQQIVKAADRLEGYQRQVDSALTHILELQEREFVVEQLEKKRLDPDQFALPEGAGKDSIDKRAFVSSRLLLLMREQPCPRIALWRVAASGLSDVTSLPRAHGGAFVLSLLGHELGLLPKDQWLSALRRERTQLAQLTEKLFDKSPAEIQKAAAAAYDQVFKSKPPEVVVTELGK
;
A
#
# COMPACT_ATOMS: atom_id res chain seq x y z
N MET A 1 20.27 46.43 -11.73
CA MET A 1 20.57 45.08 -12.27
C MET A 1 19.27 44.32 -12.44
N GLY A 2 19.11 43.55 -13.52
CA GLY A 2 17.93 42.69 -13.67
C GLY A 2 17.94 41.55 -12.67
N SER A 3 16.76 41.07 -12.23
CA SER A 3 16.63 40.04 -11.18
C SER A 3 17.45 38.79 -11.47
N VAL A 4 17.50 38.32 -12.72
CA VAL A 4 18.29 37.14 -13.12
C VAL A 4 19.79 37.37 -12.94
N GLN A 5 20.30 38.57 -13.23
CA GLN A 5 21.75 38.86 -13.12
C GLN A 5 22.19 38.91 -11.66
N SER A 6 21.42 39.55 -10.78
CA SER A 6 21.71 39.57 -9.34
C SER A 6 21.69 38.16 -8.73
N HIS A 7 20.73 37.33 -9.12
CA HIS A 7 20.67 35.93 -8.68
C HIS A 7 21.80 35.06 -9.27
N THR A 8 22.31 35.39 -10.47
CA THR A 8 23.47 34.72 -11.06
C THR A 8 24.76 35.05 -10.31
N LEU A 9 24.94 36.31 -9.90
CA LEU A 9 26.08 36.72 -9.09
C LEU A 9 26.05 36.08 -7.69
N LEU A 10 24.88 36.05 -7.04
CA LEU A 10 24.72 35.36 -5.76
C LEU A 10 25.01 33.85 -5.86
N ALA A 11 24.61 33.21 -6.96
CA ALA A 11 24.92 31.80 -7.20
C ALA A 11 26.44 31.56 -7.38
N LEU A 12 27.14 32.46 -8.05
CA LEU A 12 28.60 32.37 -8.21
C LEU A 12 29.34 32.55 -6.89
N VAL A 13 28.90 33.49 -6.04
CA VAL A 13 29.46 33.67 -4.68
C VAL A 13 29.30 32.38 -3.86
N ARG A 14 28.11 31.77 -3.87
CA ARG A 14 27.87 30.52 -3.15
C ARG A 14 28.63 29.33 -3.71
N ALA A 15 28.81 29.27 -5.02
CA ALA A 15 29.60 28.20 -5.65
C ALA A 15 31.09 28.31 -5.28
N GLU A 16 31.59 29.53 -5.10
CA GLU A 16 32.94 29.81 -4.59
C GLU A 16 33.10 29.43 -3.12
N GLU A 17 32.15 29.79 -2.25
CA GLU A 17 32.14 29.38 -0.84
C GLU A 17 32.15 27.84 -0.66
N LEU A 18 31.61 27.11 -1.62
CA LEU A 18 31.57 25.65 -1.64
C LEU A 18 32.81 25.01 -2.29
N GLY A 19 33.71 25.80 -2.88
CA GLY A 19 34.99 25.35 -3.45
C GLY A 19 34.87 24.45 -4.68
N LEU A 20 33.70 24.36 -5.33
CA LEU A 20 33.42 23.38 -6.39
C LEU A 20 32.72 24.01 -7.59
N THR A 21 33.40 24.09 -8.74
CA THR A 21 32.78 24.54 -10.01
C THR A 21 31.67 23.60 -10.51
N GLU A 22 31.63 22.35 -10.03
CA GLU A 22 30.64 21.34 -10.40
C GLU A 22 29.36 21.43 -9.54
N ALA A 23 29.41 22.14 -8.40
CA ALA A 23 28.29 22.31 -7.47
C ALA A 23 27.28 23.40 -7.88
N THR A 24 27.27 23.80 -9.15
CA THR A 24 26.35 24.81 -9.72
C THR A 24 24.88 24.53 -9.44
N HIS A 25 24.50 23.26 -9.31
CA HIS A 25 23.15 22.83 -8.94
C HIS A 25 22.78 23.16 -7.49
N LEU A 26 23.72 23.04 -6.56
CA LEU A 26 23.51 23.34 -5.14
C LEU A 26 23.43 24.85 -4.91
N ALA A 27 24.28 25.63 -5.60
CA ALA A 27 24.30 27.08 -5.49
C ALA A 27 23.00 27.79 -5.94
N VAL A 28 22.27 27.20 -6.90
CA VAL A 28 20.99 27.75 -7.43
C VAL A 28 19.74 27.15 -6.79
N SER A 29 19.89 26.19 -5.87
CA SER A 29 18.78 25.47 -5.23
C SER A 29 17.83 26.39 -4.45
N ASN A 30 18.39 27.44 -3.84
CA ASN A 30 17.67 28.44 -3.04
C ASN A 30 17.18 29.65 -3.86
N ILE A 31 17.30 29.60 -5.19
CA ILE A 31 16.81 30.64 -6.11
C ILE A 31 15.41 30.23 -6.59
N ASP A 32 14.54 31.23 -6.80
CA ASP A 32 13.18 31.08 -7.33
C ASP A 32 13.15 30.06 -8.50
N PRO A 33 12.31 29.00 -8.42
CA PRO A 33 12.20 27.96 -9.44
C PRO A 33 11.99 28.50 -10.87
N LEU A 34 11.26 29.62 -11.02
CA LEU A 34 10.98 30.24 -12.33
C LEU A 34 12.21 30.93 -12.93
N LEU A 35 13.14 31.39 -12.09
CA LEU A 35 14.38 32.05 -12.52
C LEU A 35 15.55 31.07 -12.63
N ARG A 36 15.50 29.94 -11.92
CA ARG A 36 16.57 28.94 -11.80
C ARG A 36 17.11 28.48 -13.14
N GLY A 37 16.24 28.18 -14.11
CA GLY A 37 16.66 27.73 -15.44
C GLY A 37 17.38 28.80 -16.27
N ARG A 38 17.10 30.09 -16.03
CA ARG A 38 17.79 31.22 -16.69
C ARG A 38 19.09 31.57 -15.96
N VAL A 39 19.08 31.55 -14.63
CA VAL A 39 20.27 31.76 -13.79
C VAL A 39 21.32 30.67 -14.05
N LYS A 40 20.92 29.40 -14.09
CA LYS A 40 21.82 28.28 -14.40
C LYS A 40 22.47 28.43 -15.78
N ARG A 41 21.69 28.85 -16.79
CA ARG A 41 22.21 29.11 -18.14
C ARG A 41 23.18 30.28 -18.17
N ASN A 42 22.88 31.39 -17.49
CA ASN A 42 23.75 32.55 -17.45
C ASN A 42 25.04 32.28 -16.68
N MET A 43 24.96 31.56 -15.55
CA MET A 43 26.12 31.12 -14.79
C MET A 43 26.99 30.18 -15.62
N GLY A 44 26.39 29.20 -16.31
CA GLY A 44 27.12 28.29 -17.19
C GLY A 44 27.83 29.01 -18.34
N LYS A 45 27.20 30.04 -18.93
CA LYS A 45 27.85 30.88 -19.95
C LYS A 45 29.02 31.67 -19.38
N ALA A 46 28.86 32.31 -18.22
CA ALA A 46 29.94 33.08 -17.60
C ALA A 46 31.13 32.21 -17.18
N LEU A 47 30.88 31.00 -16.66
CA LEU A 47 31.93 30.05 -16.34
C LEU A 47 32.66 29.54 -17.58
N ALA A 48 31.93 29.31 -18.69
CA ALA A 48 32.54 28.91 -19.95
C ALA A 48 33.42 30.03 -20.53
N THR A 49 32.96 31.28 -20.47
CA THR A 49 33.74 32.45 -20.90
C THR A 49 34.99 32.63 -20.04
N ALA A 50 34.87 32.64 -18.71
CA ALA A 50 36.02 32.76 -17.82
C ALA A 50 37.05 31.63 -18.03
N ARG A 51 36.62 30.39 -18.26
CA ARG A 51 37.53 29.27 -18.57
C ARG A 51 38.25 29.42 -19.91
N ALA A 52 37.59 30.00 -20.90
CA ALA A 52 38.20 30.21 -22.22
C ALA A 52 39.21 31.36 -22.21
N ASP A 53 38.99 32.36 -21.36
CA ASP A 53 39.83 33.55 -21.30
C ASP A 53 41.09 33.35 -20.44
N LEU A 54 41.09 32.42 -19.48
CA LEU A 54 42.22 32.21 -18.54
C LEU A 54 43.27 31.23 -19.09
N LEU A 55 44.56 31.59 -18.99
CA LEU A 55 45.68 30.78 -19.50
C LEU A 55 46.02 29.57 -18.59
N GLU A 56 46.00 29.75 -17.28
CA GLU A 56 46.08 28.68 -16.27
C GLU A 56 45.19 29.06 -15.08
N ALA A 57 44.22 28.21 -14.70
CA ALA A 57 43.24 28.58 -13.69
C ALA A 57 42.85 27.43 -12.76
N THR A 58 42.85 27.73 -11.46
CA THR A 58 42.21 26.88 -10.44
C THR A 58 40.69 27.04 -10.50
N PRO A 59 39.91 26.05 -10.00
CA PRO A 59 38.44 26.15 -9.98
C PRO A 59 37.91 27.41 -9.27
N GLU A 60 38.61 27.87 -8.23
CA GLU A 60 38.30 29.10 -7.50
C GLU A 60 38.53 30.35 -8.37
N HIS A 61 39.68 30.45 -9.05
CA HIS A 61 40.01 31.57 -9.94
C HIS A 61 38.99 31.72 -11.07
N VAL A 62 38.49 30.60 -11.62
CA VAL A 62 37.42 30.58 -12.62
C VAL A 62 36.10 31.16 -12.08
N LEU A 63 35.72 30.81 -10.85
CA LEU A 63 34.48 31.28 -10.23
C LEU A 63 34.52 32.78 -9.94
N GLN A 64 35.64 33.25 -9.40
CA GLN A 64 35.87 34.65 -9.07
C GLN A 64 35.95 35.50 -10.35
N ALA A 65 36.65 35.04 -11.40
CA ALA A 65 36.69 35.70 -12.70
C ALA A 65 35.30 35.76 -13.37
N ALA A 66 34.53 34.66 -13.35
CA ALA A 66 33.16 34.64 -13.90
C ALA A 66 32.23 35.61 -13.17
N PHE A 67 32.40 35.78 -11.85
CA PHE A 67 31.68 36.79 -11.08
C PHE A 67 32.04 38.21 -11.52
N LEU A 68 33.34 38.53 -11.63
CA LEU A 68 33.81 39.87 -12.00
C LEU A 68 33.41 40.27 -13.41
N GLN A 69 33.47 39.35 -14.38
CA GLN A 69 33.03 39.58 -15.76
C GLN A 69 31.52 39.92 -15.85
N LEU A 70 30.70 39.35 -14.96
CA LEU A 70 29.26 39.64 -14.87
C LEU A 70 28.94 40.87 -14.00
N HIS A 71 29.84 41.24 -13.09
CA HIS A 71 29.64 42.34 -12.16
C HIS A 71 29.95 43.69 -12.86
N PRO A 72 29.05 44.70 -12.80
CA PRO A 72 29.24 45.97 -13.51
C PRO A 72 30.54 46.71 -13.17
N ARG A 73 31.02 46.56 -11.93
CA ARG A 73 32.26 47.16 -11.43
C ARG A 73 33.48 46.23 -11.51
N GLY A 74 33.32 45.00 -12.01
CA GLY A 74 34.40 44.00 -12.14
C GLY A 74 35.05 43.96 -13.52
N LYS A 75 34.58 44.75 -14.48
CA LYS A 75 35.01 44.70 -15.89
C LYS A 75 36.41 45.26 -16.15
N ASP A 76 36.93 46.07 -15.23
CA ASP A 76 38.23 46.75 -15.37
C ASP A 76 39.36 45.99 -14.64
N VAL A 77 39.06 44.82 -14.05
CA VAL A 77 40.03 43.98 -13.36
C VAL A 77 40.72 43.06 -14.37
N ASP A 78 42.05 43.01 -14.33
CA ASP A 78 42.80 42.04 -15.12
C ASP A 78 42.54 40.63 -14.58
N ILE A 79 41.80 39.84 -15.37
CA ILE A 79 41.40 38.48 -15.00
C ILE A 79 42.57 37.48 -14.99
N GLN A 80 43.71 37.82 -15.61
CA GLN A 80 44.89 36.94 -15.60
C GLN A 80 45.69 37.02 -14.29
N ASP A 81 45.49 38.05 -13.46
CA ASP A 81 46.15 38.22 -12.17
C ASP A 81 45.30 37.62 -11.04
N PRO A 82 45.66 36.46 -10.47
CA PRO A 82 44.87 35.80 -9.42
C PRO A 82 44.76 36.63 -8.14
N VAL A 83 45.77 37.45 -7.83
CA VAL A 83 45.75 38.29 -6.63
C VAL A 83 44.81 39.47 -6.84
N ALA A 84 44.80 40.09 -8.03
CA ALA A 84 43.88 41.16 -8.36
C ALA A 84 42.41 40.67 -8.40
N VAL A 85 42.16 39.49 -8.98
CA VAL A 85 40.84 38.86 -9.04
C VAL A 85 40.31 38.53 -7.66
N SER A 86 41.11 37.90 -6.80
CA SER A 86 40.69 37.54 -5.44
C SER A 86 40.34 38.78 -4.59
N ASN A 87 41.18 39.83 -4.66
CA ASN A 87 40.93 41.08 -3.94
C ASN A 87 39.66 41.79 -4.43
N ALA A 88 39.47 41.90 -5.75
CA ALA A 88 38.29 42.55 -6.33
C ALA A 88 37.01 41.73 -6.05
N PHE A 89 37.10 40.40 -6.07
CA PHE A 89 35.98 39.53 -5.69
C PHE A 89 35.61 39.70 -4.22
N ALA A 90 36.59 39.71 -3.31
CA ALA A 90 36.35 39.90 -1.88
C ALA A 90 35.68 41.25 -1.57
N GLU A 91 36.07 42.33 -2.27
CA GLU A 91 35.43 43.65 -2.15
C GLU A 91 33.98 43.62 -2.65
N LEU A 92 33.76 43.05 -3.84
CA LEU A 92 32.50 43.19 -4.56
C LEU A 92 31.45 42.14 -4.20
N ARG A 93 31.81 40.99 -3.62
CA ARG A 93 30.86 39.90 -3.30
C ARG A 93 29.73 40.33 -2.36
N SER A 94 29.99 41.27 -1.45
CA SER A 94 28.99 41.83 -0.53
C SER A 94 27.84 42.55 -1.25
N SER A 95 28.09 43.06 -2.46
CA SER A 95 27.07 43.73 -3.28
C SER A 95 26.10 42.76 -3.97
N ALA A 96 26.36 41.45 -3.91
CA ALA A 96 25.46 40.41 -4.40
C ALA A 96 24.42 39.97 -3.35
N GLU A 97 24.55 40.40 -2.08
CA GLU A 97 23.56 40.15 -1.04
C GLU A 97 22.32 41.03 -1.25
N VAL A 98 21.18 40.41 -1.56
CA VAL A 98 19.90 41.13 -1.66
C VAL A 98 19.46 41.58 -0.26
N PRO A 99 19.05 42.85 -0.05
CA PRO A 99 18.57 43.31 1.25
C PRO A 99 17.34 42.50 1.68
N ARG A 100 17.34 42.01 2.93
CA ARG A 100 16.13 41.50 3.59
C ARG A 100 15.18 42.67 3.86
N SER A 101 14.36 43.07 2.88
CA SER A 101 13.28 44.02 3.13
C SER A 101 11.94 43.29 3.25
N SER A 102 11.42 43.25 4.47
CA SER A 102 9.99 43.06 4.73
C SER A 102 9.19 44.21 4.13
N THR A 103 8.22 43.91 3.26
CA THR A 103 6.94 44.64 3.15
C THR A 103 6.01 43.86 2.21
N ARG A 104 4.74 43.75 2.62
CA ARG A 104 3.68 43.00 1.96
C ARG A 104 3.34 43.59 0.58
N ALA A 105 3.44 42.76 -0.45
CA ALA A 105 2.44 42.64 -1.50
C ALA A 105 2.37 41.16 -1.89
N PRO A 106 1.21 40.49 -1.86
CA PRO A 106 1.14 39.08 -2.26
C PRO A 106 1.48 39.01 -3.74
N SER A 107 2.66 38.45 -4.05
CA SER A 107 3.15 38.36 -5.41
C SER A 107 2.19 37.51 -6.23
N LEU A 108 2.01 37.88 -7.49
CA LEU A 108 1.25 37.16 -8.50
C LEU A 108 1.61 35.66 -8.53
N VAL A 109 2.81 35.26 -8.08
CA VAL A 109 3.28 33.87 -7.98
C VAL A 109 2.60 33.11 -6.83
N VAL A 110 2.32 33.74 -5.69
CA VAL A 110 1.50 33.12 -4.64
C VAL A 110 0.06 33.02 -5.13
N PHE A 111 -0.50 34.04 -5.78
CA PHE A 111 -1.85 33.95 -6.34
C PHE A 111 -1.97 32.95 -7.49
N VAL A 112 -0.99 32.85 -8.40
CA VAL A 112 -0.96 31.89 -9.50
C VAL A 112 -0.63 30.50 -8.99
N GLY A 113 0.24 30.36 -8.00
CA GLY A 113 0.52 29.09 -7.33
C GLY A 113 -0.70 28.58 -6.55
N LEU A 114 -1.38 29.45 -5.80
CA LEU A 114 -2.64 29.11 -5.13
C LEU A 114 -3.75 28.87 -6.15
N ALA A 115 -3.85 29.65 -7.22
CA ALA A 115 -4.87 29.49 -8.26
C ALA A 115 -4.64 28.24 -9.10
N LEU A 116 -3.40 27.86 -9.42
CA LEU A 116 -3.07 26.59 -10.07
C LEU A 116 -3.29 25.42 -9.13
N LEU A 117 -2.98 25.56 -7.84
CA LEU A 117 -3.30 24.55 -6.82
C LEU A 117 -4.82 24.40 -6.66
N VAL A 118 -5.57 25.50 -6.62
CA VAL A 118 -7.03 25.55 -6.54
C VAL A 118 -7.67 25.05 -7.84
N LEU A 119 -7.10 25.34 -9.01
CA LEU A 119 -7.56 24.81 -10.30
C LEU A 119 -7.19 23.34 -10.48
N ALA A 120 -6.08 22.87 -9.91
CA ALA A 120 -5.72 21.46 -9.90
C ALA A 120 -6.62 20.67 -8.93
N THR A 121 -6.88 21.18 -7.73
CA THR A 121 -7.85 20.55 -6.80
C THR A 121 -9.27 20.65 -7.32
N ALA A 122 -9.70 21.80 -7.85
CA ALA A 122 -11.00 21.93 -8.51
C ALA A 122 -11.08 21.05 -9.76
N GLY A 123 -10.00 20.92 -10.53
CA GLY A 123 -9.90 20.03 -11.68
C GLY A 123 -10.04 18.56 -11.29
N ILE A 124 -9.43 18.13 -10.18
CA ILE A 124 -9.59 16.78 -9.61
C ILE A 124 -11.03 16.58 -9.13
N VAL A 125 -11.62 17.55 -8.42
CA VAL A 125 -13.02 17.48 -7.96
C VAL A 125 -14.01 17.42 -9.13
N ILE A 126 -13.80 18.24 -10.16
CA ILE A 126 -14.60 18.25 -11.39
C ILE A 126 -14.42 16.93 -12.14
N TYR A 127 -13.18 16.45 -12.32
CA TYR A 127 -12.89 15.18 -12.98
C TYR A 127 -13.56 14.01 -12.25
N LYS A 128 -13.49 13.94 -10.91
CA LYS A 128 -14.20 12.92 -10.11
C LYS A 128 -15.71 12.99 -10.29
N LYS A 129 -16.28 14.20 -10.31
CA LYS A 129 -17.72 14.40 -10.53
C LYS A 129 -18.18 13.86 -11.90
N TYR A 130 -17.34 13.93 -12.92
CA TYR A 130 -17.68 13.48 -14.28
C TYR A 130 -17.17 12.08 -14.64
N ASN A 131 -16.26 11.49 -13.87
CA ASN A 131 -15.75 10.13 -14.02
C ASN A 131 -15.69 9.41 -12.65
N PRO A 132 -16.83 9.13 -12.01
CA PRO A 132 -16.84 8.41 -10.74
C PRO A 132 -16.31 6.98 -10.91
N THR A 133 -15.57 6.49 -9.92
CA THR A 133 -15.26 5.06 -9.87
C THR A 133 -16.56 4.25 -9.69
N PRO A 134 -16.59 2.96 -10.05
CA PRO A 134 -17.76 2.12 -9.78
C PRO A 134 -18.19 2.14 -8.30
N GLU A 135 -17.22 2.30 -7.40
CA GLU A 135 -17.47 2.42 -5.96
C GLU A 135 -18.15 3.74 -5.62
N ASP A 136 -17.65 4.87 -6.12
CA ASP A 136 -18.27 6.18 -5.89
C ASP A 136 -19.68 6.25 -6.51
N ALA A 137 -19.87 5.62 -7.67
CA ALA A 137 -21.17 5.48 -8.30
C ALA A 137 -22.13 4.66 -7.43
N PHE A 138 -21.67 3.56 -6.82
CA PHE A 138 -22.48 2.76 -5.89
C PHE A 138 -22.80 3.53 -4.60
N LEU A 139 -21.81 4.20 -4.00
CA LEU A 139 -22.00 5.02 -2.79
C LEU A 139 -23.00 6.17 -3.01
N ALA A 140 -23.22 6.60 -4.25
CA ALA A 140 -24.23 7.59 -4.57
C ALA A 140 -25.67 7.03 -4.63
N THR A 141 -25.86 5.70 -4.70
CA THR A 141 -27.19 5.07 -4.77
C THR A 141 -27.88 5.03 -3.41
N PRO A 142 -29.21 4.84 -3.34
CA PRO A 142 -29.94 4.66 -2.08
C PRO A 142 -29.34 3.59 -1.16
N LEU A 143 -29.07 2.39 -1.68
CA LEU A 143 -28.46 1.31 -0.90
C LEU A 143 -27.02 1.66 -0.48
N GLY A 144 -26.17 2.18 -1.36
CA GLY A 144 -24.80 2.55 -0.99
C GLY A 144 -24.75 3.57 0.16
N LYS A 145 -25.62 4.60 0.11
CA LYS A 145 -25.78 5.56 1.20
C LYS A 145 -26.26 4.90 2.50
N ALA A 146 -27.22 3.98 2.40
CA ALA A 146 -27.74 3.24 3.54
C ALA A 146 -26.70 2.33 4.20
N LEU A 147 -25.84 1.68 3.40
CA LEU A 147 -24.80 0.76 3.87
C LEU A 147 -23.54 1.45 4.43
N ASP A 148 -23.38 2.76 4.19
CA ASP A 148 -22.27 3.56 4.74
C ASP A 148 -22.59 4.05 6.17
N LYS A 149 -23.13 5.27 6.31
CA LYS A 149 -23.35 5.91 7.61
C LYS A 149 -24.51 5.29 8.41
N PRO A 150 -25.69 5.02 7.82
CA PRO A 150 -26.81 4.44 8.56
C PRO A 150 -26.51 3.04 9.10
N LEU A 151 -25.88 2.15 8.31
CA LEU A 151 -25.44 0.86 8.82
C LEU A 151 -24.47 0.98 9.99
N THR A 152 -23.49 1.88 9.87
CA THR A 152 -22.54 2.14 10.97
C THR A 152 -23.27 2.61 12.23
N GLY A 153 -24.18 3.57 12.09
CA GLY A 153 -25.00 4.08 13.19
C GLY A 153 -25.89 3.00 13.81
N PHE A 154 -26.47 2.14 12.99
CA PHE A 154 -27.26 0.98 13.42
C PHE A 154 -26.44 0.01 14.27
N VAL A 155 -25.26 -0.40 13.81
CA VAL A 155 -24.37 -1.31 14.55
C VAL A 155 -23.95 -0.69 15.88
N VAL A 156 -23.55 0.59 15.88
CA VAL A 156 -23.17 1.30 17.11
C VAL A 156 -24.34 1.44 18.08
N ALA A 157 -25.56 1.69 17.57
CA ALA A 157 -26.76 1.78 18.39
C ALA A 157 -27.13 0.43 19.00
N ILE A 158 -27.00 -0.67 18.23
CA ILE A 158 -27.19 -2.03 18.74
C ILE A 158 -26.21 -2.31 19.89
N ASP A 159 -24.91 -2.08 19.65
CA ASP A 159 -23.86 -2.38 20.64
C ASP A 159 -24.04 -1.58 21.94
N LYS A 160 -24.50 -0.33 21.83
CA LYS A 160 -24.77 0.56 22.97
C LYS A 160 -26.19 0.44 23.54
N ALA A 161 -27.00 -0.50 23.07
CA ALA A 161 -28.41 -0.65 23.45
C ALA A 161 -29.24 0.66 23.33
N GLN A 162 -28.97 1.44 22.28
CA GLN A 162 -29.65 2.70 21.95
C GLN A 162 -30.81 2.48 20.97
N ASP A 163 -31.60 3.53 20.72
CA ASP A 163 -32.66 3.49 19.71
C ASP A 163 -32.08 3.30 18.30
N THR A 164 -32.43 2.18 17.67
CA THR A 164 -31.98 1.80 16.32
C THR A 164 -32.92 2.28 15.23
N LYS A 165 -34.10 2.80 15.59
CA LYS A 165 -35.16 3.16 14.64
C LYS A 165 -34.72 4.17 13.57
N PRO A 166 -34.02 5.28 13.90
CA PRO A 166 -33.60 6.25 12.87
C PRO A 166 -32.76 5.61 11.78
N PHE A 167 -31.83 4.73 12.16
CA PHE A 167 -30.96 4.02 11.22
C PHE A 167 -31.69 2.92 10.45
N THR A 168 -32.63 2.24 11.11
CA THR A 168 -33.45 1.19 10.49
C THR A 168 -34.36 1.78 9.41
N ASP A 169 -34.97 2.95 9.66
CA ASP A 169 -35.83 3.65 8.70
C ASP A 169 -35.04 4.08 7.44
N GLU A 170 -33.76 4.44 7.59
CA GLU A 170 -32.87 4.75 6.47
C GLU A 170 -32.41 3.49 5.71
N LEU A 171 -32.00 2.45 6.46
CA LEU A 171 -31.58 1.15 5.92
C LEU A 171 -32.68 0.46 5.12
N LEU A 172 -33.92 0.54 5.60
CA LEU A 172 -35.11 -0.09 5.03
C LEU A 172 -36.04 0.97 4.40
N SER A 173 -35.45 1.98 3.75
CA SER A 173 -36.24 3.01 3.08
C SER A 173 -36.89 2.49 1.78
N PRO A 174 -38.02 3.08 1.34
CA PRO A 174 -38.63 2.73 0.05
C PRO A 174 -37.69 2.90 -1.16
N ALA A 175 -36.73 3.83 -1.06
CA ALA A 175 -35.72 4.04 -2.09
C ALA A 175 -34.74 2.85 -2.19
N VAL A 176 -34.39 2.22 -1.07
CA VAL A 176 -33.61 0.98 -1.04
C VAL A 176 -34.41 -0.16 -1.65
N GLN A 177 -35.67 -0.35 -1.25
CA GLN A 177 -36.55 -1.37 -1.83
C GLN A 177 -36.65 -1.25 -3.35
N LYS A 178 -36.89 -0.03 -3.85
CA LYS A 178 -36.98 0.24 -5.29
C LYS A 178 -35.68 -0.09 -6.03
N GLN A 179 -34.52 0.14 -5.41
CA GLN A 179 -33.22 -0.17 -6.01
C GLN A 179 -32.94 -1.68 -6.03
N THR A 180 -33.18 -2.38 -4.93
CA THR A 180 -32.76 -3.76 -4.75
C THR A 180 -33.78 -4.79 -5.23
N GLY A 181 -35.05 -4.38 -5.37
CA GLY A 181 -36.17 -5.28 -5.56
C GLY A 181 -36.62 -5.94 -4.25
N ASP A 182 -37.81 -6.56 -4.29
CA ASP A 182 -38.50 -7.07 -3.10
C ASP A 182 -37.74 -8.22 -2.41
N ASP A 183 -37.16 -9.16 -3.16
CA ASP A 183 -36.47 -10.32 -2.57
C ASP A 183 -35.24 -9.88 -1.76
N ALA A 184 -34.34 -9.10 -2.35
CA ALA A 184 -33.15 -8.60 -1.65
C ALA A 184 -33.51 -7.65 -0.50
N TYR A 185 -34.54 -6.81 -0.67
CA TYR A 185 -35.02 -5.93 0.39
C TYR A 185 -35.58 -6.70 1.60
N ASN A 186 -36.42 -7.70 1.35
CA ASN A 186 -36.99 -8.53 2.42
C ASN A 186 -35.88 -9.27 3.19
N ARG A 187 -34.88 -9.81 2.49
CA ARG A 187 -33.73 -10.46 3.12
C ARG A 187 -32.86 -9.48 3.92
N LEU A 188 -32.74 -8.23 3.48
CA LEU A 188 -32.06 -7.17 4.25
C LEU A 188 -32.84 -6.86 5.53
N SER A 189 -34.16 -6.75 5.44
CA SER A 189 -35.05 -6.59 6.59
C SER A 189 -34.92 -7.74 7.59
N ASP A 190 -34.80 -8.98 7.11
CA ASP A 190 -34.59 -10.16 7.96
C ASP A 190 -33.25 -10.10 8.70
N VAL A 191 -32.16 -9.70 8.03
CA VAL A 191 -30.84 -9.55 8.64
C VAL A 191 -30.82 -8.42 9.69
N VAL A 192 -31.44 -7.28 9.38
CA VAL A 192 -31.58 -6.15 10.32
C VAL A 192 -32.37 -6.57 11.55
N SER A 193 -33.52 -7.23 11.36
CA SER A 193 -34.35 -7.73 12.45
C SER A 193 -33.62 -8.77 13.30
N ALA A 194 -32.92 -9.70 12.67
CA ALA A 194 -32.13 -10.72 13.36
C ALA A 194 -30.96 -10.10 14.15
N SER A 195 -30.34 -9.03 13.66
CA SER A 195 -29.29 -8.31 14.39
C SER A 195 -29.82 -7.71 15.70
N ILE A 196 -31.01 -7.09 15.66
CA ILE A 196 -31.68 -6.53 16.86
C ILE A 196 -32.09 -7.63 17.84
N ALA A 197 -32.57 -8.77 17.35
CA ALA A 197 -32.95 -9.89 18.20
C ALA A 197 -31.72 -10.51 18.88
N MET A 198 -30.66 -10.74 18.10
CA MET A 198 -29.43 -11.38 18.56
C MET A 198 -28.73 -10.56 19.66
N SER A 199 -28.73 -9.23 19.57
CA SER A 199 -28.11 -8.37 20.60
C SER A 199 -28.73 -8.48 21.99
N LYS A 200 -29.93 -9.06 22.09
CA LYS A 200 -30.66 -9.29 23.34
C LYS A 200 -30.49 -10.71 23.87
N THR A 201 -29.68 -11.53 23.22
CA THR A 201 -29.54 -12.97 23.51
C THR A 201 -28.07 -13.34 23.74
N LYS A 202 -27.86 -14.40 24.52
CA LYS A 202 -26.51 -14.97 24.70
C LYS A 202 -26.08 -15.67 23.40
N PRO A 203 -24.82 -15.52 22.97
CA PRO A 203 -24.35 -16.13 21.73
C PRO A 203 -24.34 -17.65 21.86
N THR A 204 -24.95 -18.34 20.90
CA THR A 204 -24.85 -19.79 20.73
C THR A 204 -24.39 -20.11 19.30
N GLU A 205 -23.79 -21.28 19.11
CA GLU A 205 -23.37 -21.73 17.78
C GLU A 205 -24.56 -21.83 16.81
N GLU A 206 -25.71 -22.32 17.29
CA GLU A 206 -26.93 -22.42 16.51
C GLU A 206 -27.46 -21.05 16.06
N LEU A 207 -27.47 -20.06 16.96
CA LEU A 207 -27.85 -18.69 16.65
C LEU A 207 -26.93 -18.09 15.59
N TYR A 208 -25.63 -18.36 15.70
CA TYR A 208 -24.65 -17.89 14.72
C TYR A 208 -24.87 -18.51 13.34
N LEU A 209 -25.11 -19.83 13.29
CA LEU A 209 -25.38 -20.54 12.04
C LEU A 209 -26.69 -20.08 11.39
N ASP A 210 -27.76 -19.85 12.17
CA ASP A 210 -29.01 -19.29 11.62
C ASP A 210 -28.81 -17.88 11.06
N TYR A 211 -28.08 -17.03 11.78
CA TYR A 211 -27.80 -15.68 11.33
C TYR A 211 -26.96 -15.66 10.04
N ASN A 212 -25.93 -16.50 9.95
CA ASN A 212 -25.12 -16.62 8.73
C ASN A 212 -25.92 -17.17 7.54
N LYS A 213 -26.92 -18.04 7.76
CA LYS A 213 -27.84 -18.45 6.69
C LYS A 213 -28.63 -17.25 6.13
N LYS A 214 -29.09 -16.34 6.98
CA LYS A 214 -29.78 -15.11 6.53
C LYS A 214 -28.85 -14.20 5.74
N LEU A 215 -27.60 -14.04 6.20
CA LEU A 215 -26.59 -13.30 5.44
C LEU A 215 -26.27 -13.93 4.09
N ASN A 216 -26.10 -15.26 4.02
CA ASN A 216 -25.84 -15.96 2.76
C ASN A 216 -27.01 -15.79 1.78
N ALA A 217 -28.24 -15.91 2.27
CA ALA A 217 -29.44 -15.65 1.51
C ALA A 217 -29.47 -14.22 0.95
N LEU A 218 -29.19 -13.22 1.78
CA LEU A 218 -29.12 -11.81 1.35
C LEU A 218 -28.03 -11.59 0.29
N ASN A 219 -26.82 -12.10 0.53
CA ASN A 219 -25.69 -11.94 -0.39
C ASN A 219 -25.93 -12.64 -1.73
N LEU A 220 -26.66 -13.76 -1.73
CA LEU A 220 -27.12 -14.41 -2.96
C LEU A 220 -28.13 -13.53 -3.70
N ALA A 221 -29.12 -12.97 -3.01
CA ALA A 221 -30.09 -12.07 -3.62
C ALA A 221 -29.44 -10.79 -4.18
N PHE A 222 -28.43 -10.23 -3.50
CA PHE A 222 -27.63 -9.15 -4.08
C PHE A 222 -26.89 -9.58 -5.35
N THR A 223 -26.36 -10.79 -5.38
CA THR A 223 -25.69 -11.35 -6.57
C THR A 223 -26.68 -11.50 -7.73
N ASP A 224 -27.85 -12.09 -7.49
CA ASP A 224 -28.89 -12.31 -8.51
C ASP A 224 -29.48 -10.99 -9.04
N ALA A 225 -29.64 -10.00 -8.16
CA ALA A 225 -30.10 -8.65 -8.50
C ALA A 225 -28.99 -7.76 -9.10
N LYS A 226 -27.76 -8.27 -9.26
CA LYS A 226 -26.59 -7.52 -9.74
C LYS A 226 -26.29 -6.26 -8.94
N VAL A 227 -26.57 -6.31 -7.64
CA VAL A 227 -26.24 -5.24 -6.70
C VAL A 227 -24.79 -5.48 -6.24
N PRO A 228 -23.86 -4.51 -6.38
CA PRO A 228 -22.47 -4.69 -5.99
C PRO A 228 -22.27 -4.54 -4.48
N ALA A 229 -23.10 -5.20 -3.66
CA ALA A 229 -23.02 -5.17 -2.21
C ALA A 229 -22.74 -6.57 -1.65
N PHE A 230 -22.06 -6.61 -0.50
CA PHE A 230 -21.87 -7.79 0.33
C PHE A 230 -21.89 -7.40 1.80
N LEU A 231 -22.59 -8.18 2.62
CA LEU A 231 -22.64 -8.03 4.07
C LEU A 231 -21.93 -9.19 4.74
N TYR A 232 -21.09 -8.86 5.71
CA TYR A 232 -20.41 -9.82 6.58
C TYR A 232 -20.65 -9.46 8.02
N ALA A 233 -20.76 -10.45 8.90
CA ALA A 233 -20.90 -10.20 10.31
C ALA A 233 -19.78 -10.81 11.13
N TYR A 234 -19.30 -10.03 12.09
CA TYR A 234 -18.43 -10.49 13.14
C TYR A 234 -19.19 -10.48 14.46
N LEU A 235 -19.17 -11.61 15.17
CA LEU A 235 -19.79 -11.73 16.48
C LEU A 235 -18.74 -11.70 17.57
N GLU A 236 -19.02 -10.92 18.61
CA GLU A 236 -18.31 -10.95 19.88
C GLU A 236 -19.30 -11.17 21.03
N THR A 237 -18.78 -11.63 22.16
CA THR A 237 -19.54 -11.63 23.41
C THR A 237 -19.22 -10.35 24.16
N THR A 238 -20.25 -9.58 24.53
CA THR A 238 -20.09 -8.39 25.38
C THR A 238 -19.67 -8.79 26.80
N ASN A 239 -19.21 -7.80 27.58
CA ASN A 239 -18.87 -8.01 28.99
C ASN A 239 -20.04 -8.54 29.82
N ASP A 240 -21.28 -8.26 29.40
CA ASP A 240 -22.51 -8.71 30.06
C ASP A 240 -22.96 -10.12 29.59
N GLY A 241 -22.16 -10.79 28.76
CA GLY A 241 -22.43 -12.13 28.24
C GLY A 241 -23.46 -12.19 27.11
N LEU A 242 -23.85 -11.04 26.56
CA LEU A 242 -24.75 -10.94 25.41
C LEU A 242 -23.97 -10.94 24.09
N SER A 243 -24.67 -11.16 22.99
CA SER A 243 -24.06 -11.10 21.65
C SER A 243 -23.89 -9.65 21.21
N SER A 244 -22.70 -9.27 20.75
CA SER A 244 -22.48 -8.07 19.94
C SER A 244 -22.28 -8.49 18.49
N ASN A 245 -22.97 -7.82 17.56
CA ASN A 245 -22.94 -8.15 16.14
C ASN A 245 -22.49 -6.95 15.31
N TRP A 246 -21.29 -7.09 14.76
CA TRP A 246 -20.64 -6.10 13.94
C TRP A 246 -20.90 -6.42 12.47
N LEU A 247 -21.97 -5.85 11.94
CA LEU A 247 -22.33 -5.96 10.53
C LEU A 247 -21.48 -4.99 9.70
N MET A 248 -20.73 -5.54 8.76
CA MET A 248 -19.80 -4.82 7.89
C MET A 248 -20.30 -4.89 6.45
N ALA A 249 -20.18 -3.79 5.72
CA ALA A 249 -20.62 -3.68 4.34
C ALA A 249 -19.46 -3.46 3.39
N TYR A 250 -19.55 -4.10 2.23
CA TYR A 250 -18.56 -4.01 1.16
C TYR A 250 -19.24 -3.69 -0.15
N VAL A 251 -18.59 -2.83 -0.94
CA VAL A 251 -18.82 -2.74 -2.38
C VAL A 251 -18.02 -3.84 -3.07
N VAL A 252 -18.70 -4.68 -3.85
CA VAL A 252 -18.10 -5.84 -4.52
C VAL A 252 -17.60 -5.42 -5.89
N ARG A 253 -16.30 -5.61 -6.14
CA ARG A 253 -15.66 -5.37 -7.44
C ARG A 253 -15.69 -6.57 -8.37
N ARG A 254 -15.63 -7.78 -7.81
CA ARG A 254 -15.55 -9.02 -8.59
C ARG A 254 -16.23 -10.18 -7.87
N ARG A 255 -16.94 -11.01 -8.64
CA ARG A 255 -17.56 -12.26 -8.18
C ARG A 255 -17.14 -13.43 -9.06
N PHE A 256 -16.70 -14.52 -8.45
CA PHE A 256 -16.35 -15.72 -9.19
C PHE A 256 -16.51 -16.95 -8.31
N SER A 257 -16.59 -18.12 -8.93
CA SER A 257 -16.45 -19.39 -8.25
C SER A 257 -15.17 -20.10 -8.68
N VAL A 258 -14.57 -20.83 -7.74
CA VAL A 258 -13.39 -21.64 -7.98
C VAL A 258 -13.69 -23.08 -7.62
N LYS A 259 -13.34 -23.98 -8.54
CA LYS A 259 -13.53 -25.43 -8.38
C LYS A 259 -12.21 -26.17 -8.35
N ILE A 260 -12.09 -27.11 -7.41
CA ILE A 260 -11.04 -28.13 -7.35
C ILE A 260 -11.71 -29.49 -7.14
N GLY A 261 -11.63 -30.35 -8.15
CA GLY A 261 -12.40 -31.60 -8.17
C GLY A 261 -13.90 -31.34 -8.06
N SER A 262 -14.57 -31.95 -7.07
CA SER A 262 -16.01 -31.74 -6.80
C SER A 262 -16.31 -30.58 -5.86
N GLN A 263 -15.28 -29.93 -5.30
CA GLN A 263 -15.45 -28.83 -4.34
C GLN A 263 -15.57 -27.50 -5.08
N GLU A 264 -16.50 -26.65 -4.65
CA GLU A 264 -16.71 -25.29 -5.15
C GLU A 264 -16.67 -24.27 -4.01
N LEU A 265 -16.06 -23.12 -4.26
CA LEU A 265 -16.09 -21.95 -3.38
C LEU A 265 -16.52 -20.72 -4.17
N LYS A 266 -17.46 -19.95 -3.62
CA LYS A 266 -17.82 -18.63 -4.13
C LYS A 266 -16.92 -17.58 -3.49
N VAL A 267 -16.34 -16.71 -4.30
CA VAL A 267 -15.35 -15.73 -3.86
C VAL A 267 -15.75 -14.35 -4.34
N MET A 268 -15.62 -13.39 -3.43
CA MET A 268 -15.90 -11.98 -3.67
C MET A 268 -14.64 -11.15 -3.39
N TRP A 269 -14.36 -10.19 -4.25
CA TRP A 269 -13.45 -9.09 -3.93
C TRP A 269 -14.27 -7.87 -3.63
N GLY A 270 -13.96 -7.17 -2.55
CA GLY A 270 -14.65 -5.93 -2.28
C GLY A 270 -13.96 -5.03 -1.29
N LYS A 271 -14.34 -3.77 -1.39
CA LYS A 271 -13.87 -2.68 -0.56
C LYS A 271 -14.95 -2.38 0.48
N ARG A 272 -14.58 -2.41 1.75
CA ARG A 272 -15.41 -2.01 2.86
C ARG A 272 -15.86 -0.56 2.70
N ILE A 273 -17.13 -0.32 3.02
CA ILE A 273 -17.77 0.99 2.91
C ILE A 273 -18.38 1.48 4.22
N ASP A 274 -18.49 0.63 5.23
CA ASP A 274 -18.89 1.05 6.57
C ASP A 274 -17.74 1.80 7.29
N ARG A 275 -18.10 2.60 8.29
CA ARG A 275 -17.15 3.46 9.04
C ARG A 275 -16.77 2.88 10.40
N LEU A 276 -16.97 1.57 10.61
CA LEU A 276 -16.61 0.96 11.88
C LEU A 276 -15.08 0.84 11.97
N ASN A 277 -14.49 1.29 13.08
CA ASN A 277 -13.05 1.26 13.32
C ASN A 277 -12.58 -0.16 13.75
N PHE A 278 -12.81 -1.13 12.87
CA PHE A 278 -12.49 -2.53 13.09
C PHE A 278 -11.28 -2.93 12.26
N ASN A 279 -10.19 -3.34 12.91
CA ASN A 279 -8.96 -3.74 12.23
C ASN A 279 -9.13 -5.16 11.68
N MET A 280 -9.20 -5.28 10.36
CA MET A 280 -9.34 -6.58 9.71
C MET A 280 -7.96 -7.10 9.35
N THR A 281 -7.49 -8.08 10.11
CA THR A 281 -6.15 -8.66 9.96
C THR A 281 -6.12 -9.88 9.03
N ALA A 282 -7.24 -10.22 8.41
CA ALA A 282 -7.38 -11.45 7.64
C ALA A 282 -7.21 -11.23 6.13
N THR A 283 -6.40 -12.10 5.52
CA THR A 283 -6.22 -12.20 4.06
C THR A 283 -7.51 -12.60 3.32
N GLY A 284 -8.51 -13.10 4.05
CA GLY A 284 -9.86 -13.41 3.60
C GLY A 284 -10.77 -13.73 4.79
N LEU A 285 -12.06 -13.45 4.65
CA LEU A 285 -13.07 -13.76 5.66
C LEU A 285 -13.80 -15.04 5.27
N LEU A 286 -13.70 -16.03 6.15
CA LEU A 286 -14.45 -17.26 6.09
C LEU A 286 -14.85 -17.62 7.51
N SER A 287 -16.15 -17.54 7.76
CA SER A 287 -16.73 -17.84 9.05
C SER A 287 -17.57 -19.12 8.96
N PRO A 288 -17.68 -19.91 10.05
CA PRO A 288 -18.54 -21.10 10.06
C PRO A 288 -19.95 -20.78 9.56
N GLY A 289 -20.43 -21.54 8.58
CA GLY A 289 -21.76 -21.35 8.00
C GLY A 289 -21.88 -20.24 6.94
N HIS A 290 -20.80 -19.52 6.59
CA HIS A 290 -20.80 -18.64 5.42
C HIS A 290 -20.43 -19.40 4.13
N ASP A 291 -21.24 -19.19 3.08
CA ASP A 291 -21.06 -19.84 1.77
C ASP A 291 -20.09 -19.10 0.83
N PHE A 292 -19.61 -17.93 1.27
CA PHE A 292 -18.80 -17.02 0.49
C PHE A 292 -17.47 -16.76 1.19
N VAL A 293 -16.40 -16.73 0.41
CA VAL A 293 -15.10 -16.16 0.80
C VAL A 293 -15.09 -14.70 0.38
N MET A 294 -14.86 -13.80 1.34
CA MET A 294 -14.67 -12.39 1.05
C MET A 294 -13.19 -12.03 1.14
N LEU A 295 -12.62 -11.48 0.06
CA LEU A 295 -11.25 -10.96 0.00
C LEU A 295 -11.30 -9.44 0.13
N PRO A 296 -11.00 -8.88 1.33
CA PRO A 296 -11.06 -7.44 1.57
C PRO A 296 -9.92 -6.73 0.84
N ILE A 297 -10.27 -5.75 0.00
CA ILE A 297 -9.30 -5.00 -0.81
C ILE A 297 -8.42 -4.12 0.08
N GLU A 298 -8.94 -3.54 1.16
CA GLU A 298 -8.20 -2.63 2.05
C GLU A 298 -7.02 -3.29 2.74
N TYR A 299 -7.19 -4.54 3.17
CA TYR A 299 -6.09 -5.27 3.80
C TYR A 299 -4.95 -5.49 2.80
N ASN A 300 -5.30 -5.79 1.55
CA ASN A 300 -4.34 -5.97 0.48
C ASN A 300 -3.71 -4.64 0.06
N GLU A 301 -4.49 -3.56 0.02
CA GLU A 301 -4.00 -2.20 -0.21
C GLU A 301 -3.01 -1.80 0.89
N TYR A 302 -3.36 -2.02 2.16
CA TYR A 302 -2.46 -1.84 3.29
C TYR A 302 -1.17 -2.64 3.12
N TYR A 303 -1.26 -3.94 2.84
CA TYR A 303 -0.08 -4.79 2.66
C TYR A 303 0.79 -4.31 1.48
N PHE A 304 0.15 -3.96 0.36
CA PHE A 304 0.84 -3.43 -0.81
C PHE A 304 1.59 -2.14 -0.47
N LEU A 305 0.89 -1.15 0.08
CA LEU A 305 1.44 0.17 0.35
C LEU A 305 2.54 0.12 1.43
N ASP A 306 2.28 -0.55 2.54
CA ASP A 306 3.16 -0.60 3.72
C ASP A 306 4.34 -1.57 3.54
N ARG A 307 4.10 -2.76 2.97
CA ARG A 307 5.06 -3.87 2.99
C ARG A 307 5.82 -4.06 1.69
N LEU A 308 5.24 -3.65 0.56
CA LEU A 308 5.85 -3.79 -0.75
C LEU A 308 6.31 -2.44 -1.28
N LEU A 309 5.37 -1.52 -1.50
CA LEU A 309 5.61 -0.28 -2.22
C LEU A 309 6.53 0.67 -1.44
N LEU A 310 6.21 0.99 -0.18
CA LEU A 310 6.99 1.93 0.62
C LEU A 310 8.48 1.50 0.74
N PRO A 311 8.79 0.24 1.09
CA PRO A 311 10.17 -0.20 1.13
C PRO A 311 10.83 -0.23 -0.26
N SER A 312 10.15 -0.75 -1.27
CA SER A 312 10.71 -0.83 -2.62
C SER A 312 11.04 0.54 -3.22
N GLY A 313 10.14 1.52 -3.09
CA GLY A 313 10.32 2.88 -3.62
C GLY A 313 11.33 3.74 -2.85
N THR A 314 11.79 3.28 -1.68
CA THR A 314 12.76 4.02 -0.85
C THR A 314 14.10 3.31 -0.68
N ASN A 315 14.36 2.26 -1.48
CA ASN A 315 15.49 1.35 -1.30
C ASN A 315 15.57 0.76 0.13
N GLY A 316 14.41 0.62 0.76
CA GLY A 316 14.24 0.02 2.07
C GLY A 316 14.22 -1.51 2.02
N THR A 317 14.04 -2.11 3.19
CA THR A 317 13.86 -3.56 3.32
C THR A 317 12.37 -3.89 3.21
N LEU A 318 11.98 -4.79 2.30
CA LEU A 318 10.60 -5.28 2.24
C LEU A 318 10.09 -5.67 3.64
N GLY A 319 8.91 -5.17 3.98
CA GLY A 319 8.37 -5.28 5.32
C GLY A 319 7.96 -6.71 5.64
N LEU A 320 8.43 -7.23 6.77
CA LEU A 320 7.93 -8.47 7.36
C LEU A 320 7.11 -8.15 8.61
N ASP A 321 6.07 -8.93 8.90
CA ASP A 321 5.14 -8.69 10.01
C ASP A 321 5.72 -9.06 11.39
N ILE A 322 6.98 -8.70 11.65
CA ILE A 322 7.81 -9.28 12.69
C ILE A 322 8.23 -8.17 13.65
N GLY A 323 7.85 -8.31 14.91
CA GLY A 323 8.23 -7.39 15.96
C GLY A 323 9.74 -7.14 15.99
N ARG A 324 10.13 -5.86 16.09
CA ARG A 324 11.39 -5.24 16.57
C ARG A 324 12.74 -5.99 16.49
N ASP A 325 12.91 -7.01 15.66
CA ASP A 325 14.17 -7.76 15.57
C ASP A 325 14.98 -7.37 14.33
N ASN A 326 16.14 -6.76 14.59
CA ASN A 326 17.15 -6.34 13.61
C ASN A 326 18.02 -7.51 13.12
N ASN A 327 17.44 -8.61 12.63
CA ASN A 327 18.23 -9.69 12.05
C ASN A 327 18.80 -9.26 10.69
N GLU A 328 20.11 -8.99 10.62
CA GLU A 328 20.75 -8.44 9.41
C GLU A 328 20.64 -9.35 8.18
N ALA A 329 20.62 -10.68 8.34
CA ALA A 329 20.44 -11.59 7.22
C ALA A 329 19.04 -11.46 6.62
N VAL A 330 18.01 -11.30 7.48
CA VAL A 330 16.64 -11.04 7.06
C VAL A 330 16.54 -9.68 6.36
N LEU A 331 17.19 -8.66 6.91
CA LEU A 331 17.25 -7.33 6.29
C LEU A 331 17.92 -7.37 4.92
N THR A 332 19.00 -8.14 4.78
CA THR A 332 19.73 -8.33 3.52
C THR A 332 18.87 -9.03 2.47
N ALA A 333 18.20 -10.12 2.84
CA ALA A 333 17.28 -10.82 1.95
C ALA A 333 16.13 -9.90 1.47
N GLY A 334 15.56 -9.11 2.38
CA GLY A 334 14.51 -8.14 2.05
C GLY A 334 14.99 -7.01 1.15
N ARG A 335 16.20 -6.46 1.37
CA ARG A 335 16.81 -5.45 0.48
C ARG A 335 17.11 -6.00 -0.92
N LYS A 336 17.52 -7.26 -1.02
CA LYS A 336 17.76 -7.92 -2.31
C LYS A 336 16.47 -8.16 -3.08
N ALA A 337 15.41 -8.58 -2.38
CA ALA A 337 14.10 -8.81 -2.98
C ALA A 337 13.40 -7.52 -3.41
N ALA A 338 13.59 -6.42 -2.67
CA ALA A 338 12.90 -5.14 -2.89
C ALA A 338 12.95 -4.62 -4.34
N PRO A 339 14.11 -4.46 -5.01
CA PRO A 339 14.15 -3.96 -6.39
C PRO A 339 13.54 -4.94 -7.39
N LEU A 340 13.71 -6.25 -7.18
CA LEU A 340 13.17 -7.29 -8.08
C LEU A 340 11.64 -7.36 -8.01
N VAL A 341 11.08 -7.25 -6.80
CA VAL A 341 9.63 -7.17 -6.57
C VAL A 341 9.08 -5.86 -7.15
N PHE A 342 9.80 -4.76 -6.98
CA PHE A 342 9.38 -3.47 -7.49
C PHE A 342 9.31 -3.43 -9.01
N GLU A 343 10.33 -3.97 -9.67
CA GLU A 343 10.38 -4.08 -11.12
C GLU A 343 9.16 -4.86 -11.66
N GLU A 344 8.74 -5.93 -11.00
CA GLU A 344 7.52 -6.66 -11.40
C GLU A 344 6.25 -5.83 -11.23
N ILE A 345 6.14 -5.04 -10.16
CA ILE A 345 4.99 -4.15 -9.94
C ILE A 345 4.90 -3.15 -11.10
N VAL A 346 6.00 -2.48 -11.43
CA VAL A 346 6.04 -1.48 -12.50
C VAL A 346 5.80 -2.12 -13.87
N ASN A 347 6.43 -3.26 -14.16
CA ASN A 347 6.32 -3.91 -15.47
C ASN A 347 4.95 -4.52 -15.75
N ASN A 348 4.19 -4.87 -14.70
CA ASN A 348 2.88 -5.49 -14.84
C ASN A 348 1.72 -4.55 -14.48
N SER A 349 1.92 -3.24 -14.32
CA SER A 349 0.81 -2.34 -14.00
C SER A 349 0.91 -0.99 -14.71
N GLU A 350 -0.15 -0.18 -14.60
CA GLU A 350 -0.12 1.23 -15.01
C GLU A 350 0.71 2.13 -14.05
N PHE A 351 1.38 1.53 -13.06
CA PHE A 351 2.07 2.22 -11.97
C PHE A 351 3.55 2.45 -12.33
N SER A 352 3.95 3.71 -12.55
CA SER A 352 5.33 4.05 -12.91
C SER A 352 6.25 4.16 -11.69
N GLN A 353 7.57 4.23 -11.94
CA GLN A 353 8.55 4.51 -10.89
C GLN A 353 8.32 5.88 -10.23
N ASP A 354 7.97 6.90 -11.00
CA ASP A 354 7.68 8.24 -10.47
C ASP A 354 6.42 8.23 -9.59
N ASP A 355 5.39 7.48 -9.99
CA ASP A 355 4.16 7.30 -9.20
C ASP A 355 4.46 6.62 -7.85
N ALA A 356 5.32 5.60 -7.87
CA ALA A 356 5.76 4.90 -6.68
C ALA A 356 6.50 5.81 -5.70
N GLU A 357 7.48 6.57 -6.19
CA GLU A 357 8.24 7.52 -5.38
C GLU A 357 7.33 8.61 -4.81
N PHE A 358 6.37 9.10 -5.60
CA PHE A 358 5.39 10.08 -5.13
C PHE A 358 4.51 9.52 -4.00
N VAL A 359 3.85 8.36 -4.23
CA VAL A 359 2.97 7.72 -3.26
C VAL A 359 3.73 7.38 -1.98
N ALA A 360 4.93 6.82 -2.08
CA ALA A 360 5.78 6.50 -0.94
C ALA A 360 6.12 7.75 -0.10
N ASN A 361 6.46 8.87 -0.75
CA ASN A 361 6.75 10.12 -0.07
C ASN A 361 5.53 10.74 0.61
N GLU A 362 4.36 10.69 -0.01
CA GLU A 362 3.12 11.23 0.59
C GLU A 362 2.63 10.39 1.78
N LEU A 363 2.71 9.06 1.69
CA LEU A 363 2.44 8.16 2.82
C LEU A 363 3.37 8.46 4.00
N LYS A 364 4.68 8.60 3.72
CA LYS A 364 5.67 8.96 4.75
C LYS A 364 5.36 10.31 5.41
N ARG A 365 4.96 11.33 4.63
CA ARG A 365 4.54 12.63 5.19
C ARG A 365 3.31 12.50 6.07
N ARG A 366 2.31 11.75 5.63
CA ARG A 366 1.09 11.48 6.40
C ARG A 366 1.41 10.82 7.73
N ASP A 367 2.24 9.78 7.72
CA ASP A 367 2.63 9.04 8.93
C ASP A 367 3.42 9.90 9.92
N LEU A 368 4.33 10.75 9.43
CA LEU A 368 5.04 11.72 10.26
C LEU A 368 4.09 12.72 10.92
N GLY A 369 3.07 13.19 10.19
CA GLY A 369 2.02 14.05 10.73
C GLY A 369 1.20 13.35 11.83
N ILE A 370 0.77 12.10 11.58
CA ILE A 370 0.02 11.31 12.57
C ILE A 370 0.87 11.09 13.84
N GLN A 371 2.16 10.80 13.68
CA GLN A 371 3.09 10.66 14.81
C GLN A 371 3.25 11.98 15.58
N ALA A 372 3.33 13.13 14.89
CA ALA A 372 3.41 14.44 15.53
C ALA A 372 2.15 14.74 16.36
N LEU A 373 0.96 14.49 15.82
CA LEU A 373 -0.30 14.65 16.54
C LEU A 373 -0.41 13.67 17.74
N ARG A 374 0.05 12.43 17.59
CA ARG A 374 0.10 11.49 18.72
C ARG A 374 1.00 11.99 19.85
N ARG A 375 2.15 12.60 19.55
CA ARG A 375 3.03 13.24 20.56
C ARG A 375 2.34 14.42 21.26
N LYS A 376 1.35 15.04 20.62
CA LYS A 376 0.47 16.08 21.19
C LYS A 376 -0.76 15.49 21.92
N ASN A 377 -0.78 14.18 22.19
CA ASN A 377 -1.85 13.45 22.86
C ASN A 377 -3.17 13.27 22.08
N TYR A 378 -3.17 13.52 20.76
CA TYR A 378 -4.31 13.14 19.92
C TYR A 378 -4.37 11.63 19.75
N ARG A 379 -5.56 11.04 20.01
CA ARG A 379 -5.80 9.59 19.89
C ARG A 379 -6.14 9.19 18.46
N LEU A 380 -5.20 9.38 17.55
CA LEU A 380 -5.36 9.01 16.14
C LEU A 380 -4.84 7.59 15.91
N ARG A 381 -5.65 6.73 15.29
CA ARG A 381 -5.14 5.50 14.66
C ARG A 381 -4.48 5.86 13.34
N GLY A 382 -3.37 5.18 13.05
CA GLY A 382 -2.72 5.31 11.75
C GLY A 382 -3.49 4.48 10.77
N ASP A 383 -3.68 5.01 9.57
CA ASP A 383 -4.27 4.28 8.45
C ASP A 383 -3.29 4.38 7.28
N VAL A 384 -3.00 3.25 6.63
CA VAL A 384 -2.08 3.18 5.48
C VAL A 384 -2.85 3.08 4.16
N THR A 385 -4.18 3.04 4.19
CA THR A 385 -5.02 3.10 2.97
C THR A 385 -4.83 4.42 2.23
N LEU A 386 -5.11 4.45 0.92
CA LEU A 386 -5.01 5.70 0.15
C LEU A 386 -6.09 6.70 0.56
N ARG A 387 -7.32 6.20 0.73
CA ARG A 387 -8.50 6.98 1.09
C ARG A 387 -8.70 6.94 2.60
N MET A 388 -8.52 8.08 3.27
CA MET A 388 -8.83 8.16 4.70
C MET A 388 -10.34 8.04 4.93
N PRO A 389 -10.77 7.38 6.03
CA PRO A 389 -12.17 7.37 6.44
C PRO A 389 -12.68 8.78 6.68
N GLU A 390 -13.90 9.12 6.23
CA GLU A 390 -14.47 10.47 6.39
C GLU A 390 -14.55 10.88 7.86
N ALA A 391 -14.87 9.94 8.77
CA ALA A 391 -14.88 10.23 10.21
C ALA A 391 -13.50 10.64 10.75
N LEU A 392 -12.40 10.13 10.16
CA LEU A 392 -11.05 10.56 10.52
C LEU A 392 -10.74 11.94 9.93
N VAL A 393 -11.21 12.22 8.71
CA VAL A 393 -11.10 13.56 8.09
C VAL A 393 -11.85 14.60 8.92
N GLU A 394 -13.10 14.33 9.32
CA GLU A 394 -13.89 15.19 10.20
C GLU A 394 -13.16 15.45 11.53
N GLN A 395 -12.63 14.41 12.17
CA GLN A 395 -11.82 14.56 13.40
C GLN A 395 -10.56 15.41 13.17
N LEU A 396 -9.89 15.26 12.02
CA LEU A 396 -8.70 16.04 11.69
C LEU A 396 -9.04 17.50 11.37
N ASP A 397 -10.17 17.78 10.75
CA ASP A 397 -10.64 19.14 10.47
C ASP A 397 -11.05 19.88 11.74
N GLU A 398 -11.57 19.17 12.74
CA GLU A 398 -11.83 19.71 14.09
C GLU A 398 -10.53 20.04 14.84
N ILE A 399 -9.43 19.34 14.52
CA ILE A 399 -8.11 19.61 15.07
C ILE A 399 -7.51 20.82 14.36
N ASN A 400 -7.60 21.99 14.98
CA ASN A 400 -6.99 23.22 14.49
C ASN A 400 -5.45 23.22 14.66
N ASP A 401 -4.76 22.28 14.01
CA ASP A 401 -3.31 22.07 14.04
C ASP A 401 -2.74 21.98 12.61
N PRO A 402 -1.60 22.63 12.30
CA PRO A 402 -0.97 22.52 10.99
C PRO A 402 -0.64 21.09 10.55
N ASP A 403 -0.32 20.19 11.49
CA ASP A 403 -0.04 18.79 11.18
C ASP A 403 -1.31 18.08 10.71
N ALA A 404 -2.48 18.39 11.29
CA ALA A 404 -3.77 17.82 10.88
C ALA A 404 -4.13 18.25 9.45
N GLN A 405 -3.94 19.53 9.12
CA GLN A 405 -4.15 20.02 7.76
C GLN A 405 -3.18 19.40 6.74
N GLN A 406 -1.94 19.09 7.14
CA GLN A 406 -0.99 18.40 6.27
C GLN A 406 -1.39 16.95 6.01
N ILE A 407 -1.92 16.26 7.02
CA ILE A 407 -2.44 14.88 6.88
C ILE A 407 -3.60 14.85 5.88
N VAL A 408 -4.59 15.74 6.01
CA VAL A 408 -5.73 15.84 5.09
C VAL A 408 -5.25 16.11 3.66
N LYS A 409 -4.37 17.10 3.47
CA LYS A 409 -3.80 17.41 2.14
C LYS A 409 -2.99 16.26 1.53
N ALA A 410 -2.29 15.48 2.35
CA ALA A 410 -1.56 14.31 1.88
C ALA A 410 -2.53 13.22 1.42
N ALA A 411 -3.61 12.97 2.16
CA ALA A 411 -4.64 12.02 1.77
C ALA A 411 -5.36 12.43 0.47
N ASP A 412 -5.71 13.70 0.30
CA ASP A 412 -6.31 14.19 -0.95
C ASP A 412 -5.40 13.92 -2.17
N ARG A 413 -4.08 14.10 -2.00
CA ARG A 413 -3.09 13.81 -3.04
C ARG A 413 -2.98 12.30 -3.31
N LEU A 414 -2.95 11.49 -2.26
CA LEU A 414 -2.89 10.02 -2.36
C LEU A 414 -4.12 9.44 -3.05
N GLU A 415 -5.30 9.96 -2.75
CA GLU A 415 -6.55 9.53 -3.38
C GLU A 415 -6.55 9.77 -4.89
N GLY A 416 -5.81 10.79 -5.37
CA GLY A 416 -5.60 11.05 -6.80
C GLY A 416 -4.87 9.91 -7.55
N TYR A 417 -4.16 9.03 -6.84
CA TYR A 417 -3.42 7.89 -7.39
C TYR A 417 -4.16 6.55 -7.23
N GLN A 418 -5.42 6.56 -6.76
CA GLN A 418 -6.20 5.34 -6.51
C GLN A 418 -6.25 4.44 -7.75
N ARG A 419 -6.42 5.01 -8.94
CA ARG A 419 -6.50 4.21 -10.18
C ARG A 419 -5.20 3.44 -10.46
N GLN A 420 -4.06 4.12 -10.36
CA GLN A 420 -2.75 3.51 -10.64
C GLN A 420 -2.40 2.48 -9.57
N VAL A 421 -2.69 2.78 -8.29
CA VAL A 421 -2.53 1.81 -7.20
C VAL A 421 -3.46 0.61 -7.37
N ASP A 422 -4.72 0.82 -7.77
CA ASP A 422 -5.68 -0.27 -8.03
C ASP A 422 -5.20 -1.20 -9.15
N SER A 423 -4.54 -0.67 -10.19
CA SER A 423 -3.92 -1.47 -11.25
C SER A 423 -2.82 -2.38 -10.69
N ALA A 424 -1.88 -1.84 -9.93
CA ALA A 424 -0.83 -2.62 -9.28
C ALA A 424 -1.39 -3.63 -8.25
N LEU A 425 -2.39 -3.21 -7.49
CA LEU A 425 -3.04 -4.01 -6.46
C LEU A 425 -3.78 -5.21 -7.06
N THR A 426 -4.33 -5.09 -8.27
CA THR A 426 -5.06 -6.17 -8.94
C THR A 426 -4.20 -7.43 -9.06
N HIS A 427 -2.96 -7.34 -9.54
CA HIS A 427 -2.09 -8.52 -9.67
C HIS A 427 -1.71 -9.15 -8.33
N ILE A 428 -1.56 -8.34 -7.29
CA ILE A 428 -1.28 -8.82 -5.93
C ILE A 428 -2.52 -9.51 -5.34
N LEU A 429 -3.70 -8.95 -5.58
CA LEU A 429 -4.99 -9.54 -5.22
C LEU A 429 -5.20 -10.88 -5.92
N GLU A 430 -4.87 -11.02 -7.20
CA GLU A 430 -4.94 -12.29 -7.92
C GLU A 430 -4.02 -13.36 -7.33
N LEU A 431 -2.79 -12.99 -6.96
CA LEU A 431 -1.86 -13.90 -6.28
C LEU A 431 -2.41 -14.33 -4.91
N GLN A 432 -2.94 -13.39 -4.12
CA GLN A 432 -3.53 -13.67 -2.82
C GLN A 432 -4.78 -14.53 -2.92
N GLU A 433 -5.65 -14.24 -3.88
CA GLU A 433 -6.83 -15.02 -4.20
C GLU A 433 -6.43 -16.47 -4.45
N ARG A 434 -5.52 -16.69 -5.42
CA ARG A 434 -5.09 -18.04 -5.81
C ARG A 434 -4.55 -18.79 -4.60
N GLU A 435 -3.69 -18.16 -3.83
CA GLU A 435 -3.12 -18.74 -2.62
C GLU A 435 -4.19 -19.12 -1.60
N PHE A 436 -5.04 -18.17 -1.21
CA PHE A 436 -6.04 -18.38 -0.16
C PHE A 436 -7.10 -19.41 -0.59
N VAL A 437 -7.62 -19.28 -1.80
CA VAL A 437 -8.67 -20.16 -2.32
C VAL A 437 -8.16 -21.58 -2.52
N VAL A 438 -6.95 -21.74 -3.07
CA VAL A 438 -6.33 -23.07 -3.18
C VAL A 438 -6.08 -23.65 -1.79
N GLU A 439 -5.61 -22.87 -0.81
CA GLU A 439 -5.47 -23.35 0.57
C GLU A 439 -6.82 -23.88 1.11
N GLN A 440 -7.91 -23.12 0.98
CA GLN A 440 -9.23 -23.57 1.48
C GLN A 440 -9.75 -24.83 0.78
N LEU A 441 -9.54 -24.94 -0.53
CA LEU A 441 -9.96 -26.12 -1.29
C LEU A 441 -9.09 -27.34 -0.98
N GLU A 442 -7.77 -27.16 -0.83
CA GLU A 442 -6.85 -28.22 -0.41
C GLU A 442 -7.16 -28.74 0.99
N LYS A 443 -7.59 -27.89 1.93
CA LYS A 443 -8.06 -28.34 3.26
C LYS A 443 -9.25 -29.29 3.16
N LYS A 444 -10.10 -29.14 2.15
CA LYS A 444 -11.24 -30.04 1.92
C LYS A 444 -10.87 -31.28 1.11
N ARG A 445 -9.88 -31.17 0.22
CA ARG A 445 -9.44 -32.25 -0.67
C ARG A 445 -8.52 -33.25 0.03
N LEU A 446 -7.60 -32.77 0.85
CA LEU A 446 -6.57 -33.60 1.48
C LEU A 446 -7.20 -34.45 2.58
N ASP A 447 -6.95 -35.76 2.52
CA ASP A 447 -7.39 -36.69 3.56
C ASP A 447 -6.44 -36.60 4.77
N PRO A 448 -6.96 -36.39 6.00
CA PRO A 448 -6.15 -36.42 7.22
C PRO A 448 -5.28 -37.68 7.36
N ASP A 449 -5.78 -38.83 6.89
CA ASP A 449 -5.19 -40.16 7.12
C ASP A 449 -4.21 -40.63 6.04
N GLN A 450 -4.10 -39.92 4.91
CA GLN A 450 -3.28 -40.33 3.75
C GLN A 450 -1.86 -39.76 3.70
N PHE A 451 -1.48 -38.92 4.66
CA PHE A 451 -0.19 -38.25 4.63
C PHE A 451 0.41 -38.11 6.03
N ALA A 452 1.74 -38.09 6.13
CA ALA A 452 2.46 -37.70 7.33
C ALA A 452 3.63 -36.80 6.89
N LEU A 453 3.71 -35.57 7.39
CA LEU A 453 4.95 -34.79 7.33
C LEU A 453 6.01 -35.51 8.18
N PRO A 454 7.31 -35.33 7.87
CA PRO A 454 8.38 -35.92 8.66
C PRO A 454 8.26 -35.62 10.16
N GLU A 455 8.66 -36.58 11.00
CA GLU A 455 8.67 -36.43 12.46
C GLU A 455 9.39 -35.14 12.88
N GLY A 456 8.69 -34.28 13.64
CA GLY A 456 9.21 -32.99 14.12
C GLY A 456 8.48 -31.75 13.58
N ALA A 457 7.56 -31.89 12.61
CA ALA A 457 6.73 -30.79 12.10
C ALA A 457 5.63 -30.29 13.06
N GLY A 458 5.65 -30.71 14.34
CA GLY A 458 4.50 -30.61 15.25
C GLY A 458 3.33 -31.47 14.75
N LYS A 459 2.27 -31.61 15.54
CA LYS A 459 1.07 -32.35 15.08
C LYS A 459 0.65 -31.84 13.70
N ASP A 460 0.40 -32.81 12.86
CA ASP A 460 0.42 -32.78 11.41
C ASP A 460 -0.92 -32.24 10.87
N SER A 461 -1.21 -30.95 11.14
CA SER A 461 -2.53 -30.40 10.85
C SER A 461 -2.76 -30.24 9.35
N ILE A 462 -3.97 -30.59 8.91
CA ILE A 462 -4.43 -30.39 7.53
C ILE A 462 -4.20 -28.96 7.02
N ASP A 463 -4.24 -27.97 7.92
CA ASP A 463 -3.91 -26.58 7.62
C ASP A 463 -2.47 -26.38 7.12
N LYS A 464 -1.48 -27.03 7.75
CA LYS A 464 -0.08 -26.93 7.32
C LYS A 464 0.12 -27.57 5.95
N ARG A 465 -0.53 -28.71 5.70
CA ARG A 465 -0.45 -29.43 4.42
C ARG A 465 -1.08 -28.63 3.29
N ALA A 466 -2.28 -28.10 3.54
CA ALA A 466 -2.97 -27.24 2.59
C ALA A 466 -2.17 -25.96 2.31
N PHE A 467 -1.53 -25.37 3.32
CA PHE A 467 -0.65 -24.22 3.14
C PHE A 467 0.58 -24.57 2.27
N VAL A 468 1.30 -25.65 2.56
CA VAL A 468 2.47 -26.07 1.76
C VAL A 468 2.06 -26.37 0.31
N SER A 469 0.95 -27.10 0.12
CA SER A 469 0.38 -27.42 -1.18
C SER A 469 0.06 -26.15 -1.97
N SER A 470 -0.67 -25.20 -1.36
CA SER A 470 -1.07 -23.96 -2.03
C SER A 470 0.13 -23.09 -2.43
N ARG A 471 1.20 -23.04 -1.62
CA ARG A 471 2.44 -22.32 -1.96
C ARG A 471 3.18 -22.94 -3.13
N LEU A 472 3.33 -24.27 -3.15
CA LEU A 472 3.99 -24.96 -4.25
C LEU A 472 3.17 -24.85 -5.54
N LEU A 473 1.84 -24.95 -5.46
CA LEU A 473 0.93 -24.72 -6.60
C LEU A 473 1.00 -23.29 -7.13
N LEU A 474 1.11 -22.30 -6.25
CA LEU A 474 1.32 -20.91 -6.64
C LEU A 474 2.62 -20.75 -7.43
N LEU A 475 3.71 -21.34 -6.95
CA LEU A 475 5.04 -21.21 -7.58
C LEU A 475 5.22 -22.07 -8.84
N MET A 476 4.54 -23.21 -8.97
CA MET A 476 4.69 -24.07 -10.17
C MET A 476 3.96 -23.54 -11.40
N ARG A 477 3.02 -22.60 -11.22
CA ARG A 477 2.22 -22.03 -12.30
C ARG A 477 2.91 -20.78 -12.85
N GLU A 478 2.68 -20.51 -14.13
CA GLU A 478 3.09 -19.24 -14.72
C GLU A 478 2.33 -18.11 -14.02
N GLN A 479 3.08 -17.13 -13.51
CA GLN A 479 2.55 -15.96 -12.80
C GLN A 479 2.97 -14.68 -13.54
N PRO A 480 2.13 -13.65 -13.56
CA PRO A 480 2.55 -12.31 -14.00
C PRO A 480 3.68 -11.74 -13.12
N CYS A 481 3.62 -12.01 -11.81
CA CYS A 481 4.59 -11.50 -10.83
C CYS A 481 5.23 -12.66 -10.01
N PRO A 482 6.14 -13.45 -10.60
CA PRO A 482 6.75 -14.61 -9.94
C PRO A 482 7.67 -14.25 -8.76
N ARG A 483 8.34 -13.09 -8.76
CA ARG A 483 9.14 -12.63 -7.61
C ARG A 483 8.26 -12.22 -6.44
N ILE A 484 7.11 -11.60 -6.69
CA ILE A 484 6.11 -11.35 -5.64
C ILE A 484 5.62 -12.67 -5.03
N ALA A 485 5.33 -13.67 -5.87
CA ALA A 485 4.91 -14.99 -5.40
C ALA A 485 5.99 -15.66 -4.51
N LEU A 486 7.25 -15.60 -4.92
CA LEU A 486 8.38 -16.08 -4.11
C LEU A 486 8.54 -15.29 -2.80
N TRP A 487 8.40 -13.97 -2.85
CA TRP A 487 8.47 -13.13 -1.65
C TRP A 487 7.39 -13.47 -0.63
N ARG A 488 6.15 -13.77 -1.04
CA ARG A 488 5.07 -14.17 -0.10
C ARG A 488 5.41 -15.45 0.66
N VAL A 489 6.03 -16.42 -0.01
CA VAL A 489 6.54 -17.65 0.61
C VAL A 489 7.69 -17.33 1.57
N ALA A 490 8.64 -16.52 1.12
CA ALA A 490 9.77 -16.08 1.92
C ALA A 490 9.32 -15.33 3.18
N ALA A 491 8.42 -14.36 3.05
CA ALA A 491 7.90 -13.57 4.15
C ALA A 491 7.20 -14.42 5.20
N SER A 492 6.45 -15.44 4.77
CA SER A 492 5.86 -16.42 5.67
C SER A 492 6.95 -17.21 6.40
N GLY A 493 7.94 -17.75 5.69
CA GLY A 493 9.02 -18.55 6.29
C GLY A 493 10.00 -17.77 7.17
N LEU A 494 10.16 -16.47 6.91
CA LEU A 494 11.02 -15.57 7.68
C LEU A 494 10.30 -14.90 8.86
N SER A 495 8.97 -15.03 8.95
CA SER A 495 8.17 -14.62 10.12
C SER A 495 8.61 -15.38 11.37
N ASP A 496 8.22 -14.91 12.56
CA ASP A 496 8.65 -15.54 13.82
C ASP A 496 8.26 -17.03 13.84
N VAL A 497 9.26 -17.88 13.57
CA VAL A 497 9.13 -19.32 13.36
C VAL A 497 8.70 -20.01 14.66
N THR A 498 8.79 -19.34 15.80
CA THR A 498 8.55 -19.96 17.11
C THR A 498 7.08 -20.04 17.51
N SER A 499 6.16 -19.36 16.82
CA SER A 499 4.78 -19.20 17.31
C SER A 499 3.65 -19.50 16.31
N LEU A 500 3.92 -19.66 15.00
CA LEU A 500 2.86 -19.74 13.99
C LEU A 500 2.95 -20.99 13.07
N PRO A 501 1.88 -21.78 12.90
CA PRO A 501 1.83 -22.91 11.96
C PRO A 501 2.20 -22.55 10.51
N ARG A 502 1.84 -21.34 10.06
CA ARG A 502 2.15 -20.81 8.73
C ARG A 502 3.64 -20.48 8.55
N ALA A 503 4.32 -20.05 9.62
CA ALA A 503 5.75 -19.78 9.57
C ALA A 503 6.55 -21.06 9.29
N HIS A 504 6.18 -22.15 9.96
CA HIS A 504 6.74 -23.48 9.69
C HIS A 504 6.47 -23.96 8.26
N GLY A 505 5.25 -23.74 7.75
CA GLY A 505 4.90 -24.08 6.36
C GLY A 505 5.75 -23.31 5.34
N GLY A 506 5.97 -22.01 5.54
CA GLY A 506 6.81 -21.20 4.66
C GLY A 506 8.28 -21.64 4.68
N ALA A 507 8.84 -21.86 5.87
CA ALA A 507 10.20 -22.37 6.04
C ALA A 507 10.41 -23.74 5.36
N PHE A 508 9.40 -24.61 5.45
CA PHE A 508 9.40 -25.91 4.79
C PHE A 508 9.43 -25.77 3.26
N VAL A 509 8.57 -24.93 2.68
CA VAL A 509 8.56 -24.68 1.23
C VAL A 509 9.90 -24.13 0.74
N LEU A 510 10.48 -23.13 1.41
CA LEU A 510 11.79 -22.58 1.04
C LEU A 510 12.88 -23.65 1.03
N SER A 511 12.82 -24.57 1.99
CA SER A 511 13.81 -25.63 2.14
C SER A 511 13.67 -26.71 1.07
N LEU A 512 12.44 -27.04 0.67
CA LEU A 512 12.19 -27.92 -0.48
C LEU A 512 12.74 -27.31 -1.77
N LEU A 513 12.46 -26.02 -2.04
CA LEU A 513 13.02 -25.33 -3.20
C LEU A 513 14.55 -25.33 -3.15
N GLY A 514 15.13 -25.06 -1.98
CA GLY A 514 16.57 -25.11 -1.77
C GLY A 514 17.17 -26.49 -2.07
N HIS A 515 16.49 -27.56 -1.69
CA HIS A 515 16.90 -28.94 -2.00
C HIS A 515 16.88 -29.22 -3.51
N GLU A 516 15.75 -28.95 -4.16
CA GLU A 516 15.55 -29.19 -5.59
C GLU A 516 16.50 -28.38 -6.47
N LEU A 517 16.93 -27.21 -6.01
CA LEU A 517 17.89 -26.34 -6.69
C LEU A 517 19.35 -26.62 -6.33
N GLY A 518 19.62 -27.63 -5.49
CA GLY A 518 20.97 -27.97 -5.03
C GLY A 518 21.62 -26.91 -4.12
N LEU A 519 20.82 -26.01 -3.56
CA LEU A 519 21.25 -24.99 -2.59
C LEU A 519 21.35 -25.56 -1.16
N LEU A 520 20.75 -26.73 -0.93
CA LEU A 520 20.82 -27.49 0.32
C LEU A 520 21.25 -28.96 0.07
N PRO A 521 22.03 -29.58 0.98
CA PRO A 521 22.38 -31.01 0.90
C PRO A 521 21.15 -31.93 0.98
N LYS A 522 21.26 -33.14 0.40
CA LYS A 522 20.14 -34.08 0.20
C LYS A 522 19.38 -34.47 1.49
N ASP A 523 20.02 -34.44 2.65
CA ASP A 523 19.43 -34.91 3.91
C ASP A 523 19.02 -33.77 4.86
N GLN A 524 19.19 -32.50 4.45
CA GLN A 524 19.00 -31.35 5.34
C GLN A 524 17.69 -30.57 5.11
N TRP A 525 16.83 -31.00 4.19
CA TRP A 525 15.52 -30.37 4.03
C TRP A 525 14.53 -30.83 5.12
N LEU A 526 14.71 -32.06 5.63
CA LEU A 526 13.92 -32.64 6.73
C LEU A 526 14.22 -31.97 8.08
N SER A 527 15.49 -31.63 8.36
CA SER A 527 15.90 -30.89 9.56
C SER A 527 15.58 -29.40 9.48
N ALA A 528 15.01 -28.94 8.36
CA ALA A 528 14.85 -27.52 8.08
C ALA A 528 13.81 -26.80 8.93
N LEU A 529 12.88 -27.54 9.53
CA LEU A 529 11.93 -27.03 10.54
C LEU A 529 12.63 -26.52 11.81
N ARG A 530 13.91 -26.87 12.00
CA ARG A 530 14.78 -26.39 13.11
C ARG A 530 15.83 -25.38 12.63
N ARG A 531 15.80 -24.92 11.38
CA ARG A 531 16.77 -23.94 10.89
C ARG A 531 16.57 -22.62 11.61
N GLU A 532 17.69 -22.04 12.00
CA GLU A 532 17.71 -20.67 12.47
C GLU A 532 17.23 -19.74 11.35
N ARG A 533 16.46 -18.73 11.73
CA ARG A 533 15.91 -17.70 10.84
C ARG A 533 16.97 -17.08 9.92
N THR A 534 18.21 -16.95 10.39
CA THR A 534 19.38 -16.50 9.62
C THR A 534 19.70 -17.40 8.42
N GLN A 535 19.63 -18.73 8.58
CA GLN A 535 19.89 -19.68 7.50
C GLN A 535 18.79 -19.65 6.43
N LEU A 536 17.53 -19.49 6.85
CA LEU A 536 16.40 -19.31 5.94
C LEU A 536 16.52 -18.01 5.14
N ALA A 537 17.02 -16.95 5.77
CA ALA A 537 17.26 -15.68 5.09
C ALA A 537 18.37 -15.80 4.03
N GLN A 538 19.49 -16.45 4.34
CA GLN A 538 20.55 -16.73 3.37
C GLN A 538 20.08 -17.62 2.21
N LEU A 539 19.22 -18.61 2.49
CA LEU A 539 18.60 -19.42 1.44
C LEU A 539 17.68 -18.58 0.56
N THR A 540 16.84 -17.74 1.17
CA THR A 540 15.96 -16.82 0.45
C THR A 540 16.76 -15.93 -0.49
N GLU A 541 17.86 -15.37 -0.02
CA GLU A 541 18.75 -14.55 -0.82
C GLU A 541 19.24 -15.26 -2.10
N LYS A 542 19.63 -16.54 -1.98
CA LYS A 542 20.06 -17.38 -3.10
C LYS A 542 18.91 -17.78 -4.02
N LEU A 543 17.69 -17.95 -3.49
CA LEU A 543 16.51 -18.24 -4.31
C LEU A 543 16.15 -17.04 -5.22
N PHE A 544 16.38 -15.81 -4.76
CA PHE A 544 16.19 -14.62 -5.60
C PHE A 544 17.22 -14.48 -6.72
N ASP A 545 18.37 -15.17 -6.67
CA ASP A 545 19.32 -15.25 -7.79
C ASP A 545 18.87 -16.20 -8.91
N LYS A 546 17.91 -17.08 -8.63
CA LYS A 546 17.39 -18.04 -9.61
C LYS A 546 16.41 -17.39 -10.55
N SER A 547 16.34 -17.85 -11.78
CA SER A 547 15.30 -17.41 -12.72
C SER A 547 13.90 -17.90 -12.28
N PRO A 548 12.82 -17.19 -12.66
CA PRO A 548 11.46 -17.67 -12.39
C PRO A 548 11.19 -19.09 -12.88
N ALA A 549 11.73 -19.46 -14.05
CA ALA A 549 11.59 -20.80 -14.62
C ALA A 549 12.27 -21.89 -13.78
N GLU A 550 13.45 -21.60 -13.20
CA GLU A 550 14.12 -22.51 -12.26
C GLU A 550 13.28 -22.72 -11.00
N ILE A 551 12.74 -21.64 -10.42
CA ILE A 551 11.86 -21.72 -9.24
C ILE A 551 10.60 -22.52 -9.55
N GLN A 552 9.99 -22.29 -10.71
CA GLN A 552 8.79 -23.00 -11.16
C GLN A 552 9.03 -24.50 -11.28
N LYS A 553 10.13 -24.90 -11.94
CA LYS A 553 10.52 -26.30 -12.08
C LYS A 553 10.81 -26.95 -10.72
N ALA A 554 11.50 -26.25 -9.83
CA ALA A 554 11.80 -26.72 -8.49
C ALA A 554 10.52 -26.90 -7.65
N ALA A 555 9.57 -25.97 -7.76
CA ALA A 555 8.27 -26.09 -7.09
C ALA A 555 7.46 -27.29 -7.57
N ALA A 556 7.47 -27.57 -8.88
CA ALA A 556 6.82 -28.74 -9.46
C ALA A 556 7.44 -30.05 -8.95
N ALA A 557 8.78 -30.15 -8.94
CA ALA A 557 9.49 -31.31 -8.43
C ALA A 557 9.24 -31.52 -6.91
N ALA A 558 9.30 -30.44 -6.13
CA ALA A 558 8.97 -30.47 -4.70
C ALA A 558 7.52 -30.91 -4.45
N TYR A 559 6.56 -30.45 -5.26
CA TYR A 559 5.17 -30.88 -5.15
C TYR A 559 5.01 -32.39 -5.38
N ASP A 560 5.62 -32.91 -6.44
CA ASP A 560 5.57 -34.34 -6.77
C ASP A 560 6.25 -35.19 -5.67
N GLN A 561 7.39 -34.73 -5.16
CA GLN A 561 8.11 -35.37 -4.06
C GLN A 561 7.26 -35.49 -2.79
N VAL A 562 6.53 -34.42 -2.44
CA VAL A 562 5.74 -34.34 -1.21
C VAL A 562 4.39 -35.03 -1.35
N PHE A 563 3.61 -34.70 -2.37
CA PHE A 563 2.22 -35.11 -2.47
C PHE A 563 2.00 -36.36 -3.34
N LYS A 564 3.01 -36.80 -4.09
CA LYS A 564 3.01 -38.02 -4.94
C LYS A 564 1.73 -38.17 -5.80
N SER A 565 1.15 -37.05 -6.18
CA SER A 565 -0.12 -36.96 -6.89
C SER A 565 -0.07 -35.80 -7.85
N LYS A 566 -0.89 -35.88 -8.90
CA LYS A 566 -0.99 -34.79 -9.87
C LYS A 566 -1.53 -33.54 -9.17
N PRO A 567 -0.96 -32.36 -9.46
CA PRO A 567 -1.54 -31.09 -9.06
C PRO A 567 -3.02 -31.02 -9.44
N PRO A 568 -3.90 -30.52 -8.56
CA PRO A 568 -5.31 -30.35 -8.89
C PRO A 568 -5.50 -29.35 -10.03
N GLU A 569 -6.44 -29.65 -10.92
CA GLU A 569 -6.94 -28.69 -11.88
C GLU A 569 -7.85 -27.68 -11.17
N VAL A 570 -7.61 -26.39 -11.44
CA VAL A 570 -8.38 -25.28 -10.85
C VAL A 570 -9.18 -24.64 -11.96
N VAL A 571 -10.51 -24.66 -11.85
CA VAL A 571 -11.41 -24.02 -12.80
C VAL A 571 -12.03 -22.79 -12.14
N VAL A 572 -11.87 -21.62 -12.77
CA VAL A 572 -12.44 -20.35 -12.31
C VAL A 572 -13.59 -19.95 -13.24
N THR A 573 -14.75 -19.65 -12.67
CA THR A 573 -15.95 -19.20 -13.41
C THR A 573 -16.39 -17.84 -12.89
N GLU A 574 -16.50 -16.83 -13.76
CA GLU A 574 -17.05 -15.53 -13.35
C GLU A 574 -18.55 -15.62 -13.07
N LEU A 575 -19.01 -15.03 -11.97
CA LEU A 575 -20.41 -15.06 -11.55
C LEU A 575 -21.17 -13.78 -11.94
N GLY A 576 -20.57 -12.94 -12.79
CA GLY A 576 -21.09 -11.64 -13.23
C GLY A 576 -20.31 -10.45 -12.63
N LYS A 577 -20.24 -9.35 -13.38
CA LYS A 577 -19.73 -8.05 -12.94
C LYS A 577 -20.83 -7.24 -12.28
#